data_AF-A0A2V8TDW7-F1
#
_entry.id   AF-A0A2V8TDW7-F1
#
_cell.length_a   1.000
_cell.length_b   1.000
_cell.length_c   1.000
_cell.angle_alpha   90.00
_cell.angle_beta   90.00
_cell.angle_gamma   90.00
#
_symmetry.space_group_name_H-M   'P 1'
#
loop_
_entity.id
_entity.type
_entity.pdbx_description
1 polymer ?
#
loop_
_entity_poly.entity_id
_entity_poly.type
_entity_poly.pdbx_seq_one_letter_code
_entity_poly.pdbx_strand_id
1 'polypeptide(L)'
;MPRTRGSVPRSRPCGPSTRGRARPIRPRPGARTTTSPPPPPIWEEGYLTGELRGEVYADVPPALKRWRAQGRETCIFSSGSVLAQRLLFAHTNQGDLSGFIREYFDTAVGAKKAPSSYARIAAALGVVPDGILFISDVVAELDAASSAGMQTLLCARAGPAEATPPACDHLVITTFDQVFP
;
A
#
# COMPACT_ATOMS: atom_id res chain seq x y z
N MET A 1 18.95 50.44 55.23
CA MET A 1 19.35 49.95 56.58
C MET A 1 18.23 49.04 57.08
N PRO A 2 18.47 47.87 57.71
CA PRO A 2 19.68 47.03 57.89
C PRO A 2 19.63 45.77 56.98
N ARG A 3 20.66 45.01 56.57
CA ARG A 3 21.89 44.41 57.14
C ARG A 3 21.68 43.26 58.14
N THR A 4 21.94 42.02 57.68
CA THR A 4 22.73 40.91 58.31
C THR A 4 22.55 39.64 57.43
N ARG A 5 23.53 39.04 56.73
CA ARG A 5 24.81 38.37 57.05
C ARG A 5 24.71 37.14 57.97
N GLY A 6 25.19 36.01 57.41
CA GLY A 6 25.80 34.87 58.12
C GLY A 6 25.03 33.56 57.90
N SER A 7 25.61 32.37 57.74
CA SER A 7 27.01 31.95 57.65
C SER A 7 26.98 30.48 57.17
N VAL A 8 27.96 30.09 56.36
CA VAL A 8 28.21 28.71 55.96
C VAL A 8 28.88 27.96 57.12
N PRO A 9 28.48 26.72 57.47
CA PRO A 9 29.35 25.80 58.19
C PRO A 9 29.98 24.76 57.28
N ARG A 10 31.26 24.54 57.53
CA ARG A 10 32.18 23.62 56.86
C ARG A 10 31.95 22.16 57.26
N SER A 11 32.36 21.30 56.34
CA SER A 11 32.40 19.84 56.29
C SER A 11 33.14 19.14 57.44
N ARG A 12 32.77 17.88 57.73
CA ARG A 12 33.63 16.76 58.22
C ARG A 12 32.81 15.45 58.38
N PRO A 13 33.44 14.25 58.44
CA PRO A 13 33.99 13.49 57.32
C PRO A 13 33.22 12.17 57.06
N CYS A 14 33.41 11.62 55.86
CA CYS A 14 32.88 10.34 55.41
C CYS A 14 33.59 9.17 56.11
N GLY A 15 32.85 8.33 56.84
CA GLY A 15 33.33 7.02 57.32
C GLY A 15 33.17 5.93 56.26
N PRO A 16 34.01 4.89 56.23
CA PRO A 16 33.93 3.84 55.22
C PRO A 16 32.83 2.83 55.58
N SER A 17 31.75 2.80 54.81
CA SER A 17 30.76 1.72 54.85
C SER A 17 31.27 0.54 54.01
N THR A 18 31.30 -0.63 54.64
CA THR A 18 31.79 -1.90 54.09
C THR A 18 30.93 -2.37 52.92
N ARG A 19 31.54 -2.49 51.73
CA ARG A 19 30.91 -3.04 50.53
C ARG A 19 30.58 -4.52 50.74
N GLY A 20 29.29 -4.84 50.88
CA GLY A 20 28.79 -6.19 50.60
C GLY A 20 28.99 -6.50 49.12
N ARG A 21 29.78 -7.53 48.81
CA ARG A 21 29.99 -8.00 47.43
C ARG A 21 28.69 -8.63 46.92
N ALA A 22 28.00 -7.93 46.02
CA ALA A 22 26.94 -8.54 45.20
C ALA A 22 27.56 -9.62 44.30
N ARG A 23 27.03 -10.85 44.38
CA ARG A 23 27.41 -11.95 43.48
C ARG A 23 26.90 -11.65 42.07
N PRO A 24 27.69 -11.88 41.00
CA PRO A 24 27.21 -11.69 39.64
C PRO A 24 26.16 -12.75 39.31
N ILE A 25 24.98 -12.31 38.90
CA ILE A 25 23.92 -13.16 38.35
C ILE A 25 24.41 -13.64 36.97
N ARG A 26 24.65 -14.94 36.83
CA ARG A 26 24.93 -15.54 35.52
C ARG A 26 23.67 -15.49 34.67
N PRO A 27 23.74 -15.04 33.40
CA PRO A 27 22.60 -15.15 32.49
C PRO A 27 22.32 -16.63 32.18
N ARG A 28 21.04 -17.01 32.20
CA ARG A 28 20.61 -18.35 31.75
C ARG A 28 20.82 -18.48 30.24
N PRO A 29 21.38 -19.59 29.74
CA PRO A 29 21.58 -19.74 28.30
C PRO A 29 20.28 -20.14 27.60
N GLY A 30 19.92 -19.37 26.57
CA GLY A 30 19.24 -19.85 25.37
C GLY A 30 17.75 -20.21 25.48
N ALA A 31 16.87 -19.20 25.53
CA ALA A 31 15.54 -19.35 24.95
C ALA A 31 15.66 -19.11 23.44
N ARG A 32 15.91 -20.17 22.67
CA ARG A 32 15.66 -20.13 21.22
C ARG A 32 14.15 -20.04 21.05
N THR A 33 13.62 -18.84 20.90
CA THR A 33 12.26 -18.62 20.42
C THR A 33 12.26 -18.95 18.93
N THR A 34 12.08 -20.23 18.59
CA THR A 34 11.62 -20.61 17.25
C THR A 34 10.16 -20.21 17.16
N THR A 35 9.90 -18.94 16.85
CA THR A 35 8.56 -18.50 16.49
C THR A 35 8.35 -18.97 15.06
N SER A 36 7.58 -20.04 14.88
CA SER A 36 7.08 -20.40 13.55
C SER A 36 6.32 -19.20 12.98
N PRO A 37 6.45 -18.90 11.68
CA PRO A 37 5.71 -17.80 11.08
C PRO A 37 4.20 -18.00 11.28
N PRO A 38 3.43 -16.91 11.38
CA PRO A 38 1.97 -17.02 11.43
C PRO A 38 1.46 -17.78 10.20
N PRO A 39 0.32 -18.50 10.33
CA PRO A 39 -0.28 -19.17 9.18
C PRO A 39 -0.63 -18.17 8.09
N PRO A 40 -0.68 -18.60 6.81
CA PRO A 40 -1.11 -17.75 5.73
C PRO A 40 -2.55 -17.25 5.98
N PRO A 41 -2.92 -16.09 5.41
CA PRO A 41 -4.28 -15.60 5.51
C PRO A 41 -5.27 -16.60 4.90
N ILE A 42 -6.47 -16.73 5.49
CA ILE A 42 -7.50 -17.70 5.05
C ILE A 42 -7.88 -17.54 3.56
N TRP A 43 -7.82 -16.32 3.03
CA TRP A 43 -8.12 -16.06 1.62
C TRP A 43 -7.05 -16.62 0.66
N GLU A 44 -5.81 -16.81 1.11
CA GLU A 44 -4.73 -17.35 0.28
C GLU A 44 -5.04 -18.81 -0.08
N GLU A 45 -5.40 -19.63 0.91
CA GLU A 45 -5.80 -21.01 0.70
C GLU A 45 -7.03 -21.10 -0.23
N GLY A 46 -8.03 -20.24 -0.02
CA GLY A 46 -9.22 -20.21 -0.88
C GLY A 46 -8.91 -19.96 -2.36
N TYR A 47 -7.94 -19.10 -2.69
CA TYR A 47 -7.52 -18.91 -4.09
C TYR A 47 -6.75 -20.13 -4.62
N LEU A 48 -5.87 -20.71 -3.81
CA LEU A 48 -5.03 -21.85 -4.21
C LEU A 48 -5.85 -23.15 -4.40
N THR A 49 -6.89 -23.35 -3.60
CA THR A 49 -7.83 -24.49 -3.74
C THR A 49 -8.89 -24.24 -4.80
N GLY A 50 -9.02 -23.00 -5.29
CA GLY A 50 -10.02 -22.59 -6.28
C GLY A 50 -11.41 -22.35 -5.70
N GLU A 51 -11.56 -22.35 -4.37
CA GLU A 51 -12.79 -21.97 -3.67
C GLU A 51 -13.11 -20.47 -3.81
N LEU A 52 -12.07 -19.64 -3.95
CA LEU A 52 -12.17 -18.21 -4.25
C LEU A 52 -11.74 -17.94 -5.69
N ARG A 53 -12.50 -17.07 -6.36
CA ARG A 53 -12.16 -16.51 -7.66
C ARG A 53 -12.26 -15.00 -7.62
N GLY A 54 -11.31 -14.34 -8.27
CA GLY A 54 -11.32 -12.91 -8.50
C GLY A 54 -12.43 -12.57 -9.48
N GLU A 55 -13.39 -11.76 -9.06
CA GLU A 55 -14.42 -11.25 -9.96
C GLU A 55 -13.87 -10.06 -10.74
N VAL A 56 -13.82 -10.18 -12.06
CA VAL A 56 -13.52 -9.08 -12.98
C VAL A 56 -14.66 -8.88 -13.98
N TYR A 57 -14.88 -7.64 -14.39
CA TYR A 57 -15.87 -7.32 -15.42
C TYR A 57 -15.50 -7.94 -16.77
N ALA A 58 -16.50 -8.31 -17.57
CA ALA A 58 -16.30 -9.04 -18.83
C ALA A 58 -15.50 -8.27 -19.90
N ASP A 59 -15.47 -6.94 -19.83
CA ASP A 59 -14.70 -6.06 -20.72
C ASP A 59 -13.22 -5.93 -20.30
N VAL A 60 -12.83 -6.38 -19.10
CA VAL A 60 -11.44 -6.27 -18.62
C VAL A 60 -10.48 -7.16 -19.43
N PRO A 61 -10.69 -8.48 -19.60
CA PRO A 61 -9.79 -9.32 -20.40
C PRO A 61 -9.56 -8.83 -21.85
N PRO A 62 -10.60 -8.46 -22.64
CA PRO A 62 -10.37 -7.96 -24.00
C PRO A 62 -9.65 -6.60 -23.99
N ALA A 63 -9.92 -5.72 -23.03
CA ALA A 63 -9.19 -4.45 -22.90
C ALA A 63 -7.70 -4.67 -22.59
N LEU A 64 -7.36 -5.55 -21.64
CA LEU A 64 -5.96 -5.88 -21.32
C LEU A 64 -5.21 -6.45 -22.52
N LYS A 65 -5.86 -7.30 -23.31
CA LYS A 65 -5.30 -7.83 -24.57
C LYS A 65 -5.06 -6.71 -25.59
N ARG A 66 -6.04 -5.82 -25.78
CA ARG A 66 -5.97 -4.67 -26.69
C ARG A 66 -4.84 -3.72 -26.28
N TRP A 67 -4.76 -3.34 -25.01
CA TRP A 67 -3.72 -2.45 -24.51
C TRP A 67 -2.32 -3.04 -24.69
N ARG A 68 -2.13 -4.33 -24.38
CA ARG A 68 -0.86 -5.02 -24.63
C ARG A 68 -0.49 -5.06 -26.11
N ALA A 69 -1.46 -5.33 -27.00
CA ALA A 69 -1.24 -5.33 -28.45
C ALA A 69 -0.83 -3.94 -28.99
N GLN A 70 -1.27 -2.87 -28.32
CA GLN A 70 -0.87 -1.49 -28.59
C GLN A 70 0.44 -1.07 -27.90
N GLY A 71 1.16 -2.01 -27.26
CA GLY A 71 2.43 -1.73 -26.57
C GLY A 71 2.27 -1.00 -25.23
N ARG A 72 1.08 -1.06 -24.61
CA ARG A 72 0.81 -0.46 -23.29
C ARG A 72 0.99 -1.50 -22.20
N GLU A 73 1.59 -1.06 -21.10
CA GLU A 73 1.79 -1.90 -19.91
C GLU A 73 0.73 -1.58 -18.86
N THR A 74 0.19 -2.62 -18.22
CA THR A 74 -0.83 -2.47 -17.17
C THR A 74 -0.20 -2.74 -15.80
N CYS A 75 -0.46 -1.86 -14.84
CA CYS A 75 -0.07 -2.04 -13.44
C CYS A 75 -1.30 -1.93 -12.53
N ILE A 76 -1.24 -2.50 -11.34
CA ILE A 76 -2.32 -2.41 -10.34
C ILE A 76 -1.84 -1.59 -9.15
N PHE A 77 -2.69 -0.71 -8.62
CA PHE A 77 -2.48 -0.04 -7.35
C PHE A 77 -3.71 -0.18 -6.46
N SER A 78 -3.59 -0.95 -5.38
CA SER A 78 -4.74 -1.29 -4.51
C SER A 78 -4.35 -1.24 -3.03
N SER A 79 -5.35 -1.19 -2.14
CA SER A 79 -5.12 -1.33 -0.71
C SER A 79 -4.84 -2.77 -0.26
N GLY A 80 -5.20 -3.76 -1.08
CA GLY A 80 -4.82 -5.16 -0.85
C GLY A 80 -3.32 -5.36 -1.02
N SER A 81 -2.73 -6.30 -0.28
CA SER A 81 -1.30 -6.60 -0.42
C SER A 81 -0.95 -7.05 -1.83
N VAL A 82 0.31 -6.85 -2.26
CA VAL A 82 0.80 -7.36 -3.55
C VAL A 82 0.48 -8.85 -3.74
N LEU A 83 0.62 -9.67 -2.70
CA LEU A 83 0.28 -11.09 -2.75
C LEU A 83 -1.20 -11.32 -3.07
N ALA A 84 -2.10 -10.61 -2.38
CA ALA A 84 -3.54 -10.72 -2.62
C ALA A 84 -3.92 -10.30 -4.05
N GLN A 85 -3.30 -9.22 -4.56
CA GLN A 85 -3.54 -8.78 -5.92
C GLN A 85 -3.07 -9.82 -6.95
N ARG A 86 -1.88 -10.40 -6.76
CA ARG A 86 -1.34 -11.45 -7.65
C ARG A 86 -2.25 -12.68 -7.68
N LEU A 87 -2.71 -13.15 -6.53
CA LEU A 87 -3.64 -14.28 -6.46
C LEU A 87 -4.98 -13.96 -7.13
N LEU A 88 -5.54 -12.75 -6.90
CA LEU A 88 -6.78 -12.33 -7.52
C LEU A 88 -6.69 -12.42 -9.05
N PHE A 89 -5.65 -11.85 -9.66
CA PHE A 89 -5.49 -11.85 -11.12
C PHE A 89 -5.03 -13.19 -11.70
N ALA A 90 -4.39 -14.06 -10.91
CA ALA A 90 -4.07 -15.43 -11.33
C ALA A 90 -5.31 -16.35 -11.34
N HIS A 91 -6.31 -16.05 -10.52
CA HIS A 91 -7.48 -16.89 -10.31
C HIS A 91 -8.80 -16.15 -10.55
N THR A 92 -9.01 -15.56 -11.74
CA THR A 92 -10.25 -14.82 -12.03
C THR A 92 -11.38 -15.70 -12.56
N ASN A 93 -12.62 -15.18 -12.52
CA ASN A 93 -13.79 -15.73 -13.22
C ASN A 93 -13.63 -15.74 -14.77
N GLN A 94 -12.62 -15.06 -15.31
CA GLN A 94 -12.29 -14.97 -16.74
C GLN A 94 -10.95 -15.66 -17.10
N GLY A 95 -10.41 -16.51 -16.21
CA GLY A 95 -9.13 -17.20 -16.38
C GLY A 95 -7.93 -16.44 -15.77
N ASP A 96 -6.71 -16.90 -16.05
CA ASP A 96 -5.49 -16.24 -15.56
C ASP A 96 -5.21 -14.96 -16.37
N LEU A 97 -5.23 -13.82 -15.68
CA LEU A 97 -4.93 -12.50 -16.24
C LEU A 97 -3.58 -11.95 -15.76
N SER A 98 -2.87 -12.66 -14.88
CA SER A 98 -1.62 -12.20 -14.29
C SER A 98 -0.54 -11.88 -15.34
N GLY A 99 -0.56 -12.59 -16.48
CA GLY A 99 0.34 -12.36 -17.62
C GLY A 99 0.10 -11.05 -18.38
N PHE A 100 -0.94 -10.28 -18.05
CA PHE A 100 -1.17 -8.93 -18.58
C PHE A 100 -0.72 -7.82 -17.62
N ILE A 101 -0.36 -8.15 -16.38
CA ILE A 101 0.02 -7.18 -15.36
C ILE A 101 1.53 -7.15 -15.21
N ARG A 102 2.13 -5.99 -15.48
CA ARG A 102 3.57 -5.73 -15.33
C ARG A 102 3.97 -5.69 -13.86
N GLU A 103 3.28 -4.88 -13.07
CA GLU A 103 3.66 -4.60 -11.68
C GLU A 103 2.44 -4.35 -10.79
N TYR A 104 2.62 -4.64 -9.49
CA TYR A 104 1.60 -4.46 -8.46
C TYR A 104 2.13 -3.53 -7.37
N PHE A 105 1.35 -2.51 -7.04
CA PHE A 105 1.62 -1.57 -5.96
C PHE A 105 0.54 -1.71 -4.89
N ASP A 106 0.95 -1.67 -3.63
CA ASP A 106 0.05 -1.56 -2.49
C ASP A 106 0.36 -0.33 -1.65
N THR A 107 -0.27 -0.21 -0.48
CA THR A 107 -0.08 0.96 0.41
C THR A 107 1.33 1.10 0.96
N ALA A 108 2.24 0.15 0.75
CA ALA A 108 3.66 0.32 1.04
C ALA A 108 4.28 1.47 0.21
N VAL A 109 3.73 1.76 -0.98
CA VAL A 109 4.15 2.93 -1.77
C VAL A 109 3.63 4.24 -1.18
N GLY A 110 2.61 4.20 -0.32
CA GLY A 110 1.96 5.36 0.30
C GLY A 110 0.42 5.32 0.22
N ALA A 111 -0.23 6.31 0.84
CA ALA A 111 -1.69 6.43 0.82
C ALA A 111 -2.22 6.76 -0.58
N LYS A 112 -3.34 6.14 -0.99
CA LYS A 112 -3.95 6.34 -2.32
C LYS A 112 -4.45 7.77 -2.59
N LYS A 113 -4.66 8.58 -1.54
CA LYS A 113 -5.09 9.98 -1.67
C LYS A 113 -3.93 10.98 -1.60
N ALA A 114 -2.68 10.50 -1.61
CA ALA A 114 -1.49 11.34 -1.52
C ALA A 114 -0.78 11.44 -2.88
N PRO A 115 -0.56 12.64 -3.45
CA PRO A 115 0.15 12.81 -4.71
C PRO A 115 1.55 12.17 -4.73
N SER A 116 2.22 12.15 -3.57
CA SER A 116 3.55 11.52 -3.43
C SER A 116 3.56 10.02 -3.75
N SER A 117 2.45 9.30 -3.54
CA SER A 117 2.34 7.87 -3.87
C SER A 117 2.45 7.66 -5.38
N TYR A 118 1.76 8.50 -6.16
CA TYR A 118 1.77 8.47 -7.63
C TYR A 118 3.13 8.86 -8.20
N ALA A 119 3.78 9.88 -7.61
CA ALA A 119 5.16 10.24 -7.98
C ALA A 119 6.14 9.08 -7.74
N ARG A 120 6.00 8.33 -6.63
CA ARG A 120 6.82 7.14 -6.35
C ARG A 120 6.51 6.00 -7.33
N ILE A 121 5.25 5.78 -7.70
CA ILE A 121 4.86 4.79 -8.70
C ILE A 121 5.52 5.12 -10.05
N ALA A 122 5.41 6.37 -10.52
CA ALA A 122 6.04 6.80 -11.77
C ALA A 122 7.56 6.59 -11.75
N ALA A 123 8.22 6.96 -10.65
CA ALA A 123 9.66 6.74 -10.45
C ALA A 123 10.04 5.25 -10.45
N ALA A 124 9.26 4.40 -9.77
CA ALA A 124 9.48 2.95 -9.75
C ALA A 124 9.32 2.31 -11.13
N LEU A 125 8.40 2.83 -11.95
CA LEU A 125 8.18 2.38 -13.31
C LEU A 125 9.21 2.94 -14.32
N GLY A 126 9.98 3.97 -13.93
CA GLY A 126 10.95 4.64 -14.79
C GLY A 126 10.30 5.52 -15.86
N VAL A 127 9.09 6.03 -15.62
CA VAL A 127 8.31 6.81 -16.58
C VAL A 127 7.96 8.18 -16.01
N VAL A 128 7.76 9.17 -16.88
CA VAL A 128 7.24 10.47 -16.47
C VAL A 128 5.75 10.35 -16.09
N PRO A 129 5.24 11.11 -15.09
CA PRO A 129 3.84 10.99 -14.67
C PRO A 129 2.82 11.15 -15.80
N ASP A 130 3.06 12.08 -16.74
CA ASP A 130 2.19 12.34 -17.90
C ASP A 130 2.08 11.13 -18.86
N GLY A 131 3.05 10.22 -18.80
CA GLY A 131 3.01 8.95 -19.54
C GLY A 131 2.12 7.88 -18.91
N ILE A 132 1.50 8.15 -17.76
CA ILE A 132 0.64 7.21 -17.03
C ILE A 132 -0.81 7.69 -17.08
N LEU A 133 -1.70 6.78 -17.48
CA LEU A 133 -3.15 6.91 -17.32
C LEU A 133 -3.58 6.15 -16.07
N PHE A 134 -4.07 6.86 -15.05
CA PHE A 134 -4.64 6.27 -13.85
C PHE A 134 -6.17 6.20 -13.93
N ILE A 135 -6.72 5.00 -13.72
CA ILE A 135 -8.16 4.74 -13.76
C ILE A 135 -8.60 4.30 -12.37
N SER A 136 -9.56 5.00 -11.78
CA SER A 136 -10.13 4.69 -10.45
C SER A 136 -11.61 5.08 -10.41
N ASP A 137 -12.36 4.46 -9.52
CA ASP A 137 -13.74 4.83 -9.18
C ASP A 137 -13.80 5.90 -8.08
N VAL A 138 -12.66 6.26 -7.47
CA VAL A 138 -12.58 7.22 -6.36
C VAL A 138 -11.98 8.54 -6.81
N VAL A 139 -12.81 9.60 -6.85
CA VAL A 139 -12.39 10.95 -7.26
C VAL A 139 -11.17 11.46 -6.49
N ALA A 140 -11.12 11.29 -5.17
CA ALA A 140 -9.98 11.75 -4.36
C ALA A 140 -8.64 11.04 -4.69
N GLU A 141 -8.67 9.85 -5.28
CA GLU A 141 -7.47 9.18 -5.79
C GLU A 141 -7.05 9.76 -7.14
N LEU A 142 -8.02 10.07 -8.00
CA LEU A 142 -7.79 10.74 -9.28
C LEU A 142 -7.24 12.16 -9.08
N ASP A 143 -7.78 12.93 -8.14
CA ASP A 143 -7.26 14.26 -7.77
C ASP A 143 -5.77 14.19 -7.38
N ALA A 144 -5.42 13.17 -6.59
CA ALA A 144 -4.04 12.96 -6.14
C ALA A 144 -3.11 12.53 -7.29
N ALA A 145 -3.58 11.67 -8.19
CA ALA A 145 -2.84 11.26 -9.39
C ALA A 145 -2.63 12.43 -10.36
N SER A 146 -3.69 13.20 -10.62
CA SER A 146 -3.68 14.41 -11.45
C SER A 146 -2.72 15.45 -10.89
N SER A 147 -2.75 15.69 -9.58
CA SER A 147 -1.81 16.59 -8.88
C SER A 147 -0.34 16.13 -8.99
N ALA A 148 -0.09 14.84 -9.21
CA ALA A 148 1.24 14.29 -9.46
C ALA A 148 1.63 14.35 -10.95
N GLY A 149 0.75 14.84 -11.83
CA GLY A 149 0.95 14.99 -13.26
C GLY A 149 0.51 13.79 -14.11
N MET A 150 -0.29 12.87 -13.57
CA MET A 150 -0.84 11.74 -14.33
C MET A 150 -2.12 12.11 -15.09
N GLN A 151 -2.36 11.43 -16.21
CA GLN A 151 -3.67 11.45 -16.87
C GLN A 151 -4.66 10.61 -16.04
N THR A 152 -5.94 10.97 -16.04
CA THR A 152 -6.94 10.36 -15.14
C THR A 152 -8.27 10.09 -15.82
N LEU A 153 -8.90 8.95 -15.51
CA LEU A 153 -10.28 8.62 -15.89
C LEU A 153 -11.06 8.12 -14.68
N LEU A 154 -12.28 8.65 -14.50
CA LEU A 154 -13.23 8.10 -13.54
C LEU A 154 -13.93 6.89 -14.15
N CYS A 155 -13.75 5.72 -13.53
CA CYS A 155 -14.47 4.51 -13.94
C CYS A 155 -15.77 4.37 -13.14
N ALA A 156 -16.89 4.76 -13.76
CA ALA A 156 -18.23 4.61 -13.20
C ALA A 156 -18.89 3.36 -13.76
N ARG A 157 -18.71 2.22 -13.08
CA ARG A 157 -19.39 0.96 -13.44
C ARG A 157 -20.85 1.04 -13.02
N ALA A 158 -21.78 0.85 -13.95
CA ALA A 158 -23.21 0.79 -13.64
C ALA A 158 -23.48 -0.41 -12.72
N GLY A 159 -23.88 -0.13 -11.47
CA GLY A 159 -24.47 -1.14 -10.60
C GLY A 159 -25.98 -1.27 -10.85
N PRO A 160 -26.68 -2.17 -10.14
CA PRO A 160 -28.15 -2.30 -10.22
C PRO A 160 -28.92 -1.02 -9.87
N ALA A 161 -28.27 -0.07 -9.21
CA ALA A 161 -28.74 1.30 -9.06
C ALA A 161 -27.88 2.18 -9.97
N GLU A 162 -28.47 2.71 -11.04
CA GLU A 162 -27.88 3.76 -11.89
C GLU A 162 -27.66 5.02 -11.05
N ALA A 163 -26.54 5.07 -10.34
CA ALA A 163 -26.08 6.28 -9.69
C ALA A 163 -25.42 7.15 -10.75
N THR A 164 -25.96 8.35 -10.97
CA THR A 164 -25.27 9.41 -11.71
C THR A 164 -23.85 9.55 -11.15
N PRO A 165 -22.80 9.55 -11.99
CA PRO A 165 -21.43 9.74 -11.51
C PRO A 165 -21.32 11.02 -10.69
N PRO A 166 -20.47 11.06 -9.64
CA PRO A 166 -20.21 12.30 -8.92
C PRO A 166 -19.70 13.37 -9.88
N ALA A 167 -20.12 14.63 -9.67
CA ALA A 167 -19.55 15.74 -10.41
C ALA A 167 -18.05 15.84 -10.10
N CYS A 168 -17.22 15.74 -11.13
CA CYS A 168 -15.76 15.87 -11.05
C CYS A 168 -15.19 16.34 -12.38
N ASP A 169 -13.94 16.79 -12.37
CA ASP A 169 -13.25 17.30 -13.56
C ASP A 169 -12.61 16.19 -14.43
N HIS A 170 -12.72 14.93 -14.00
CA HIS A 170 -12.17 13.79 -14.73
C HIS A 170 -13.13 13.28 -15.80
N LEU A 171 -12.58 12.86 -16.94
CA LEU A 171 -13.36 12.19 -17.97
C LEU A 171 -13.90 10.86 -17.44
N VAL A 172 -15.19 10.63 -17.63
CA VAL A 172 -15.90 9.46 -17.12
C VAL A 172 -15.95 8.37 -18.18
N ILE A 173 -15.60 7.15 -17.79
CA ILE A 173 -15.80 5.93 -18.57
C ILE A 173 -16.71 4.96 -17.81
N THR A 174 -17.52 4.19 -18.53
CA THR A 174 -18.39 3.15 -17.96
C THR A 174 -17.95 1.74 -18.35
N THR A 175 -17.08 1.64 -19.35
CA THR A 175 -16.47 0.40 -19.86
C THR A 175 -15.04 0.67 -20.30
N PHE A 176 -14.17 -0.34 -20.22
CA PHE A 176 -12.80 -0.24 -20.73
C PHE A 176 -12.74 -0.23 -22.26
N ASP A 177 -13.83 -0.49 -22.97
CA ASP A 177 -13.93 -0.29 -24.42
C ASP A 177 -13.84 1.16 -24.85
N GLN A 178 -14.06 2.11 -23.93
CA GLN A 178 -13.85 3.54 -24.17
C GLN A 178 -12.38 3.95 -24.03
N VAL A 179 -11.50 3.05 -23.59
CA VAL A 179 -10.09 3.34 -23.29
C VAL A 179 -9.21 2.69 -24.35
N PHE A 180 -8.54 3.54 -25.12
CA PHE A 180 -7.68 3.14 -26.24
C PHE A 180 -8.38 2.13 -27.18
N PRO A 181 -9.50 2.53 -27.81
CA PRO A 181 -10.24 1.67 -28.74
C PRO A 181 -9.42 1.27 -29.95
#